data_AF-A0A8J7LAC7-F1
#
_entry.id   AF-A0A8J7LAC7-F1
#
_cell.length_a   1.000
_cell.length_b   1.000
_cell.length_c   1.000
_cell.angle_alpha   90.00
_cell.angle_beta   90.00
_cell.angle_gamma   90.00
#
_symmetry.space_group_name_H-M   'P 1'
#
loop_
_entity.id
_entity.type
_entity.pdbx_description
1 polymer ?
#
loop_
_entity_poly.entity_id
_entity_poly.type
_entity_poly.pdbx_seq_one_letter_code
_entity_poly.pdbx_strand_id
1 'polypeptide(L)'
;MIETLQDQTNVSGSDLESFLGLSSGSLTTGGVIEGSAIKQTIVASSGDVLSFSWNFLTDQVPSDSTFNDFAFFSLGNTVSSLADTFTPTTISFSRLAVETGYQTYSYTIPVAGTYTLGFGVVDVGDDAVNSALLIDNVSVKLQAVPESMSSTAVAAAMAFGVCLQTNLRKRSYKRQN
;
A
#
# COMPACT_ATOMS: atom_id res chain seq x y z
N MET A 1 -13.10 36.93 21.18
CA MET A 1 -11.71 36.43 21.05
C MET A 1 -11.83 34.92 21.14
N ILE A 2 -11.98 34.27 19.99
CA ILE A 2 -12.01 32.80 19.89
C ILE A 2 -10.56 32.40 19.73
N GLU A 3 -10.06 31.57 20.65
CA GLU A 3 -8.69 31.09 20.66
C GLU A 3 -8.39 30.35 19.36
N THR A 4 -7.37 30.85 18.65
CA THR A 4 -6.59 30.10 17.68
C THR A 4 -5.79 29.06 18.46
N LEU A 5 -6.40 27.92 18.77
CA LEU A 5 -5.65 26.74 19.20
C LEU A 5 -4.89 26.23 17.97
N GLN A 6 -3.73 26.83 17.70
CA GLN A 6 -2.71 26.11 16.96
C GLN A 6 -2.29 24.92 17.83
N ASP A 7 -2.32 23.73 17.23
CA ASP A 7 -1.93 22.51 17.91
C ASP A 7 -0.45 22.64 18.28
N GLN A 8 -0.12 22.58 19.57
CA GLN A 8 1.23 22.87 20.08
C GLN A 8 2.11 21.60 20.19
N THR A 9 1.71 20.50 19.58
CA THR A 9 2.48 19.24 19.61
C THR A 9 2.79 18.75 18.21
N ASN A 10 3.77 19.41 17.60
CA ASN A 10 4.16 19.19 16.21
C ASN A 10 5.35 18.23 16.16
N VAL A 11 5.28 17.19 15.33
CA VAL A 11 6.32 16.16 15.22
C VAL A 11 7.22 16.49 14.04
N SER A 12 8.52 16.68 14.27
CA SER A 12 9.45 17.07 13.21
C SER A 12 9.49 16.07 12.06
N GLY A 13 9.80 16.52 10.84
CA GLY A 13 9.96 15.65 9.68
C GLY A 13 10.92 14.49 9.91
N SER A 14 12.03 14.72 10.63
CA SER A 14 12.99 13.68 10.99
C SER A 14 12.44 12.68 12.02
N ASP A 15 11.63 13.16 12.98
CA ASP A 15 10.98 12.27 13.95
C ASP A 15 9.89 11.44 13.28
N LEU A 16 9.17 11.99 12.30
CA LEU A 16 8.23 11.25 11.46
C LEU A 16 8.94 10.16 10.64
N GLU A 17 10.09 10.46 10.03
CA GLU A 17 10.91 9.47 9.33
C GLU A 17 11.30 8.32 10.27
N SER A 18 11.83 8.65 11.46
CA SER A 18 12.19 7.64 12.48
C SER A 18 10.98 6.85 12.97
N PHE A 19 9.86 7.52 13.20
CA PHE A 19 8.62 6.90 13.65
C PHE A 19 8.09 5.92 12.61
N LEU A 20 8.09 6.27 11.32
CA LEU A 20 7.59 5.43 10.25
C LEU A 20 8.59 4.33 9.82
N GLY A 21 9.84 4.41 10.26
CA GLY A 21 10.91 3.50 9.83
C GLY A 21 11.41 3.81 8.42
N LEU A 22 11.33 5.07 8.02
CA LEU A 22 11.81 5.58 6.74
C LEU A 22 13.32 5.87 6.81
N SER A 23 13.93 5.99 5.64
CA SER A 23 15.31 6.45 5.51
C SER A 23 15.37 7.94 5.79
N SER A 24 16.48 8.38 6.39
CA SER A 24 16.71 9.80 6.60
C SER A 24 16.66 10.55 5.27
N GLY A 25 15.91 11.63 5.21
CA GLY A 25 15.72 12.43 4.01
C GLY A 25 14.49 12.07 3.19
N SER A 26 13.76 10.99 3.51
CA SER A 26 12.55 10.58 2.79
C SER A 26 11.43 11.62 2.81
N LEU A 27 11.37 12.46 3.86
CA LEU A 27 10.43 13.58 4.01
C LEU A 27 11.18 14.91 4.07
N THR A 28 12.26 14.98 4.86
CA THR A 28 13.00 16.22 5.16
C THR A 28 13.69 16.83 3.94
N THR A 29 14.13 16.05 2.96
CA THR A 29 14.68 16.57 1.69
C THR A 29 13.61 17.33 0.88
N GLY A 30 12.34 16.98 1.09
CA GLY A 30 11.19 17.66 0.48
C GLY A 30 10.77 18.95 1.21
N GLY A 31 11.50 19.36 2.25
CA GLY A 31 11.18 20.57 3.01
C GLY A 31 10.10 20.39 4.08
N VAL A 32 9.75 19.13 4.41
CA VAL A 32 8.85 18.83 5.54
C VAL A 32 9.46 19.35 6.83
N ILE A 33 8.73 20.22 7.51
CA ILE A 33 9.13 20.77 8.80
C ILE A 33 8.53 19.92 9.91
N GLU A 34 7.24 19.64 9.81
CA GLU A 34 6.48 18.98 10.85
C GLU A 34 5.24 18.25 10.30
N GLY A 35 4.43 17.69 11.20
CA GLY A 35 3.19 17.03 10.84
C GLY A 35 2.79 15.92 11.81
N SER A 36 1.98 15.00 11.30
CA SER A 36 1.41 13.89 12.05
C SER A 36 1.34 12.63 11.22
N ALA A 37 1.52 11.48 11.88
CA ALA A 37 1.38 10.18 11.23
C ALA A 37 0.83 9.10 12.16
N ILE A 38 0.14 8.13 11.56
CA ILE A 38 -0.26 6.87 12.19
C ILE A 38 0.38 5.71 11.43
N LYS A 39 0.66 4.59 12.10
CA LYS A 39 1.20 3.40 11.44
C LYS A 39 0.66 2.10 12.03
N GLN A 40 0.69 1.07 11.21
CA GLN A 40 0.38 -0.30 11.60
C GLN A 40 1.30 -1.28 10.88
N THR A 41 1.68 -2.36 11.58
CA THR A 41 2.36 -3.48 10.94
C THR A 41 1.34 -4.39 10.26
N ILE A 42 1.56 -4.69 8.99
CA ILE A 42 0.76 -5.64 8.21
C ILE A 42 1.64 -6.78 7.68
N VAL A 43 1.05 -7.95 7.50
CA VAL A 43 1.67 -9.08 6.80
C VAL A 43 0.91 -9.30 5.51
N ALA A 44 1.61 -9.34 4.38
CA ALA A 44 1.01 -9.49 3.07
C ALA A 44 1.82 -10.47 2.21
N SER A 45 1.12 -11.15 1.31
CA SER A 45 1.70 -12.01 0.28
C SER A 45 1.87 -11.25 -1.03
N SER A 46 2.76 -11.74 -1.88
CA SER A 46 2.84 -11.26 -3.27
C SER A 46 1.49 -11.48 -3.96
N GLY A 47 0.95 -10.43 -4.57
CA GLY A 47 -0.36 -10.42 -5.22
C GLY A 47 -1.48 -9.84 -4.37
N ASP A 48 -1.33 -9.77 -3.05
CA ASP A 48 -2.35 -9.16 -2.18
C ASP A 48 -2.59 -7.70 -2.56
N VAL A 49 -3.83 -7.23 -2.38
CA VAL A 49 -4.21 -5.85 -2.73
C VAL A 49 -4.47 -5.06 -1.46
N LEU A 50 -3.59 -4.10 -1.16
CA LEU A 50 -3.83 -3.06 -0.17
C LEU A 50 -4.79 -2.02 -0.77
N SER A 51 -5.87 -1.70 -0.08
CA SER A 51 -6.79 -0.63 -0.45
C SER A 51 -7.21 0.19 0.75
N PHE A 52 -7.46 1.47 0.55
CA PHE A 52 -7.99 2.38 1.57
C PHE A 52 -8.71 3.57 0.93
N SER A 53 -9.63 4.16 1.67
CA SER A 53 -10.25 5.44 1.35
C SER A 53 -9.51 6.57 2.06
N TRP A 54 -9.36 7.71 1.41
CA TRP A 54 -8.67 8.87 1.98
C TRP A 54 -9.32 10.18 1.58
N ASN A 55 -9.25 11.20 2.42
CA ASN A 55 -9.65 12.58 2.11
C ASN A 55 -8.61 13.55 2.67
N PHE A 56 -8.03 14.38 1.81
CA PHE A 56 -7.11 15.44 2.23
C PHE A 56 -7.86 16.77 2.32
N LEU A 57 -7.58 17.51 3.38
CA LEU A 57 -8.20 18.79 3.68
C LEU A 57 -7.12 19.79 4.07
N THR A 58 -7.31 21.06 3.73
CA THR A 58 -6.36 22.12 4.09
C THR A 58 -7.03 23.49 4.20
N ASP A 59 -6.42 24.37 5.01
CA ASP A 59 -6.71 25.80 5.09
C ASP A 59 -5.83 26.64 4.14
N GLN A 60 -4.91 26.02 3.40
CA GLN A 60 -3.97 26.73 2.54
C GLN A 60 -4.63 27.26 1.24
N VAL A 61 -5.41 28.33 1.42
CA VAL A 61 -6.21 28.99 0.38
C VAL A 61 -5.95 30.50 0.42
N PRO A 62 -5.43 31.11 -0.67
CA PRO A 62 -5.03 30.47 -1.91
C PRO A 62 -3.80 29.56 -1.73
N SER A 63 -3.66 28.57 -2.60
CA SER A 63 -2.53 27.66 -2.59
C SER A 63 -1.21 28.38 -2.92
N ASP A 64 -0.12 27.98 -2.26
CA ASP A 64 1.23 28.52 -2.44
C ASP A 64 2.22 27.37 -2.63
N SER A 65 3.06 27.44 -3.66
CA SER A 65 4.04 26.39 -3.96
C SER A 65 5.18 26.31 -2.94
N THR A 66 5.38 27.36 -2.15
CA THR A 66 6.36 27.44 -1.07
C THR A 66 5.91 26.63 0.14
N PHE A 67 4.59 26.57 0.35
CA PHE A 67 3.93 25.91 1.47
C PHE A 67 3.03 24.79 0.96
N ASN A 68 3.66 23.87 0.22
CA ASN A 68 2.97 22.76 -0.42
C ASN A 68 2.83 21.57 0.53
N ASP A 69 2.03 21.76 1.57
CA ASP A 69 1.63 20.69 2.48
C ASP A 69 1.07 19.51 1.69
N PHE A 70 1.30 18.30 2.20
CA PHE A 70 0.82 17.12 1.51
C PHE A 70 0.45 15.97 2.45
N ALA A 71 -0.50 15.17 1.97
CA ALA A 71 -0.84 13.87 2.52
C ALA A 71 -0.10 12.77 1.77
N PHE A 72 0.33 11.76 2.51
CA PHE A 72 1.02 10.59 1.95
C PHE A 72 0.63 9.31 2.68
N PHE A 73 0.93 8.19 2.04
CA PHE A 73 1.07 6.92 2.73
C PHE A 73 2.48 6.37 2.54
N SER A 74 2.90 5.48 3.43
CA SER A 74 4.16 4.76 3.33
C SER A 74 3.93 3.26 3.47
N LEU A 75 4.72 2.47 2.74
CA LEU A 75 4.73 1.03 2.85
C LEU A 75 6.18 0.53 2.94
N GLY A 76 6.58 0.13 4.14
CA GLY A 76 7.98 -0.10 4.46
C GLY A 76 8.76 1.22 4.36
N ASN A 77 9.79 1.25 3.53
CA ASN A 77 10.66 2.42 3.36
C ASN A 77 10.24 3.35 2.20
N THR A 78 9.10 3.06 1.56
CA THR A 78 8.63 3.80 0.38
C THR A 78 7.53 4.77 0.78
N VAL A 79 7.69 6.04 0.44
CA VAL A 79 6.67 7.09 0.59
C VAL A 79 5.96 7.31 -0.74
N SER A 80 4.65 7.52 -0.71
CA SER A 80 3.83 7.81 -1.88
C SER A 80 2.83 8.92 -1.55
N SER A 81 2.90 10.02 -2.31
CA SER A 81 1.99 11.16 -2.16
C SER A 81 0.56 10.77 -2.57
N LEU A 82 -0.42 11.27 -1.82
CA LEU A 82 -1.85 11.12 -2.09
C LEU A 82 -2.41 12.41 -2.71
N ALA A 83 -2.14 13.53 -2.07
CA ALA A 83 -2.62 14.86 -2.43
C ALA A 83 -1.71 15.92 -1.80
N ASP A 84 -1.71 17.10 -2.39
CA ASP A 84 -1.04 18.29 -1.87
C ASP A 84 -2.00 19.47 -1.81
N THR A 85 -1.53 20.62 -1.33
CA THR A 85 -2.28 21.88 -1.21
C THR A 85 -3.01 22.31 -2.48
N PHE A 86 -2.56 21.89 -3.67
CA PHE A 86 -3.20 22.22 -4.95
C PHE A 86 -4.28 21.24 -5.38
N THR A 87 -4.40 20.11 -4.70
CA THR A 87 -5.31 19.01 -5.07
C THR A 87 -6.77 19.27 -4.67
N PRO A 88 -7.09 19.79 -3.45
CA PRO A 88 -8.45 20.13 -3.06
C PRO A 88 -9.10 21.18 -3.98
N THR A 89 -10.33 20.92 -4.40
CA THR A 89 -11.11 21.86 -5.25
C THR A 89 -12.53 22.11 -4.72
N THR A 90 -12.91 21.42 -3.65
CA THR A 90 -14.26 21.48 -3.09
C THR A 90 -14.23 22.16 -1.73
N ILE A 91 -15.22 23.00 -1.43
CA ILE A 91 -15.39 23.59 -0.09
C ILE A 91 -15.67 22.46 0.90
N SER A 92 -14.90 22.40 1.99
CA SER A 92 -15.16 21.42 3.05
C SER A 92 -16.25 21.93 4.01
N PHE A 93 -17.05 21.00 4.53
CA PHE A 93 -18.00 21.27 5.63
C PHE A 93 -17.39 20.95 7.01
N SER A 94 -16.07 20.79 7.06
CA SER A 94 -15.30 20.65 8.30
C SER A 94 -14.80 22.02 8.80
N ARG A 95 -13.86 22.02 9.75
CA ARG A 95 -13.13 23.21 10.19
C ARG A 95 -12.10 23.72 9.18
N LEU A 96 -11.78 22.93 8.15
CA LEU A 96 -10.84 23.29 7.10
C LEU A 96 -11.56 23.90 5.89
N ALA A 97 -10.87 24.76 5.15
CA ALA A 97 -11.45 25.50 4.03
C ALA A 97 -11.86 24.61 2.84
N VAL A 98 -10.97 23.72 2.40
CA VAL A 98 -11.15 22.91 1.19
C VAL A 98 -10.76 21.45 1.39
N GLU A 99 -11.33 20.57 0.57
CA GLU A 99 -11.05 19.14 0.58
C GLU A 99 -11.04 18.50 -0.81
N THR A 100 -10.42 17.33 -0.89
CA THR A 100 -10.43 16.47 -2.09
C THR A 100 -11.74 15.67 -2.25
N GLY A 101 -12.51 15.57 -1.18
CA GLY A 101 -13.51 14.51 -1.01
C GLY A 101 -12.84 13.15 -0.83
N TYR A 102 -13.63 12.13 -0.45
CA TYR A 102 -13.10 10.77 -0.31
C TYR A 102 -12.71 10.18 -1.67
N GLN A 103 -11.44 9.81 -1.78
CA GLN A 103 -10.82 9.07 -2.87
C GLN A 103 -10.49 7.65 -2.41
N THR A 104 -10.19 6.75 -3.34
CA THR A 104 -9.76 5.39 -3.04
C THR A 104 -8.40 5.12 -3.66
N TYR A 105 -7.49 4.54 -2.88
CA TYR A 105 -6.21 4.05 -3.36
C TYR A 105 -6.19 2.52 -3.34
N SER A 106 -5.49 1.92 -4.31
CA SER A 106 -5.33 0.46 -4.42
C SER A 106 -3.94 0.13 -4.93
N TYR A 107 -3.24 -0.79 -4.26
CA TYR A 107 -1.88 -1.19 -4.57
C TYR A 107 -1.68 -2.70 -4.42
N THR A 108 -1.16 -3.32 -5.47
CA THR A 108 -0.82 -4.75 -5.45
C THR A 108 0.57 -4.94 -4.86
N ILE A 109 0.65 -5.72 -3.79
CA ILE A 109 1.88 -6.06 -3.09
C ILE A 109 2.74 -6.93 -4.00
N PRO A 110 3.96 -6.49 -4.39
CA PRO A 110 4.76 -7.22 -5.37
C PRO A 110 5.57 -8.37 -4.76
N VAL A 111 5.80 -8.35 -3.44
CA VAL A 111 6.65 -9.30 -2.73
C VAL A 111 6.00 -9.65 -1.40
N ALA A 112 6.06 -10.90 -0.96
CA ALA A 112 5.55 -11.26 0.36
C ALA A 112 6.44 -10.68 1.47
N GLY A 113 5.85 -10.19 2.55
CA GLY A 113 6.62 -9.59 3.64
C GLY A 113 5.77 -9.07 4.78
N THR A 114 6.48 -8.59 5.81
CA THR A 114 5.92 -7.77 6.88
C THR A 114 6.26 -6.32 6.57
N TYR A 115 5.25 -5.47 6.52
CA TYR A 115 5.38 -4.05 6.17
C TYR A 115 4.91 -3.17 7.31
N THR A 116 5.59 -2.04 7.51
CA THR A 116 5.03 -0.91 8.22
C THR A 116 4.20 -0.11 7.23
N LEU A 117 2.88 -0.10 7.39
CA LEU A 117 1.97 0.77 6.66
C LEU A 117 1.77 2.04 7.48
N GLY A 118 2.15 3.19 6.92
CA GLY A 118 1.96 4.50 7.55
C GLY A 118 1.07 5.41 6.72
N PHE A 119 0.35 6.30 7.40
CA PHE A 119 -0.38 7.42 6.78
C PHE A 119 0.03 8.70 7.48
N GLY A 120 0.27 9.77 6.73
CA GLY A 120 0.72 11.03 7.31
C GLY A 120 0.27 12.24 6.51
N VAL A 121 0.24 13.36 7.22
CA VAL A 121 0.05 14.71 6.67
C VAL A 121 1.13 15.60 7.25
N VAL A 122 1.72 16.44 6.41
CA VAL A 122 2.91 17.21 6.74
C VAL A 122 2.85 18.61 6.18
N ASP A 123 3.40 19.54 6.95
CA ASP A 123 3.56 20.92 6.54
C ASP A 123 4.94 21.14 5.93
N VAL A 124 4.97 21.96 4.89
CA VAL A 124 6.20 22.26 4.13
C VAL A 124 6.48 23.75 4.22
N GLY A 125 7.71 24.11 4.57
CA GLY A 125 8.16 25.52 4.54
C GLY A 125 7.72 26.39 5.73
N ASP A 126 6.52 26.20 6.29
CA ASP A 126 6.07 26.76 7.57
C ASP A 126 5.07 25.82 8.29
N ASP A 127 4.55 26.26 9.44
CA ASP A 127 3.53 25.59 10.28
C ASP A 127 2.29 26.50 10.52
N ALA A 128 2.06 27.47 9.63
CA ALA A 128 1.10 28.54 9.89
C ALA A 128 -0.36 28.13 9.67
N VAL A 129 -0.60 27.22 8.73
CA VAL A 129 -1.92 26.77 8.29
C VAL A 129 -2.12 25.30 8.58
N ASN A 130 -3.37 24.88 8.74
CA ASN A 130 -3.67 23.52 9.12
C ASN A 130 -3.99 22.66 7.90
N SER A 131 -3.41 21.46 7.88
CA SER A 131 -3.75 20.39 6.95
C SER A 131 -4.26 19.15 7.71
N ALA A 132 -5.05 18.30 7.07
CA ALA A 132 -5.55 17.06 7.67
C ALA A 132 -5.73 15.94 6.66
N LEU A 133 -5.58 14.71 7.15
CA LEU A 133 -5.82 13.50 6.38
C LEU A 133 -6.80 12.59 7.14
N LEU A 134 -7.91 12.25 6.48
CA LEU A 134 -8.85 11.23 6.96
C LEU A 134 -8.57 9.94 6.20
N ILE A 135 -8.50 8.83 6.93
CA ILE A 135 -8.29 7.49 6.38
C ILE A 135 -9.43 6.58 6.85
N ASP A 136 -9.98 5.79 5.93
CA ASP A 136 -11.03 4.81 6.22
C ASP A 136 -10.91 3.58 5.31
N ASN A 137 -11.66 2.52 5.61
CA ASN A 137 -11.77 1.30 4.79
C ASN A 137 -10.43 0.65 4.41
N VAL A 138 -9.44 0.70 5.33
CA VAL A 138 -8.15 0.04 5.13
C VAL A 138 -8.35 -1.47 5.09
N SER A 139 -7.93 -2.10 3.99
CA SER A 139 -8.11 -3.53 3.74
C SER A 139 -6.92 -4.11 2.98
N VAL A 140 -6.51 -5.32 3.35
CA VAL A 140 -5.60 -6.15 2.55
C VAL A 140 -6.40 -7.34 2.05
N LYS A 141 -6.72 -7.34 0.76
CA LYS A 141 -7.45 -8.43 0.11
C LYS A 141 -6.47 -9.49 -0.35
N LEU A 142 -6.65 -10.71 0.14
CA LEU A 142 -5.84 -11.85 -0.26
C LEU A 142 -6.11 -12.18 -1.73
N GLN A 143 -5.06 -12.19 -2.56
CA GLN A 143 -5.21 -12.75 -3.89
C GLN A 143 -5.21 -14.27 -3.75
N ALA A 144 -6.25 -14.93 -4.27
CA ALA A 144 -6.27 -16.38 -4.34
C ALA A 144 -5.05 -16.84 -5.16
N VAL A 145 -4.13 -17.55 -4.53
CA VAL A 145 -3.00 -18.18 -5.22
C VAL A 145 -3.58 -19.21 -6.19
N PRO A 146 -3.38 -19.09 -7.52
CA PRO A 146 -3.81 -20.12 -8.44
C PRO A 146 -3.09 -21.43 -8.11
N GLU A 147 -3.83 -22.49 -7.82
CA GLU A 147 -3.34 -23.76 -7.25
C GLU A 147 -2.50 -24.64 -8.21
N SER A 148 -1.85 -24.04 -9.19
CA SER A 148 -1.08 -24.72 -10.22
C SER A 148 0.30 -24.07 -10.22
N MET A 149 1.32 -24.70 -9.63
CA MET A 149 2.27 -25.54 -10.35
C MET A 149 2.83 -26.64 -9.43
N SER A 150 2.06 -27.71 -9.19
CA SER A 150 2.65 -29.03 -8.88
C SER A 150 2.26 -30.01 -9.98
N SER A 151 2.79 -29.76 -11.19
CA SER A 151 2.69 -30.68 -12.32
C SER A 151 3.86 -31.67 -12.35
N THR A 152 4.50 -31.99 -11.21
CA THR A 152 5.34 -33.20 -11.11
C THR A 152 4.49 -34.47 -10.94
N ALA A 153 3.15 -34.37 -11.00
CA ALA A 153 2.23 -35.51 -10.93
C ALA A 153 1.76 -36.06 -12.29
N VAL A 154 2.09 -35.44 -13.44
CA VAL A 154 1.59 -35.91 -14.76
C VAL A 154 2.62 -36.74 -15.54
N ALA A 155 3.92 -36.71 -15.21
CA ALA A 155 4.93 -37.51 -15.91
C ALA A 155 5.03 -38.99 -15.46
N ALA A 156 4.34 -39.40 -14.39
CA ALA A 156 4.39 -40.78 -13.89
C ALA A 156 3.29 -41.71 -14.49
N ALA A 157 2.25 -41.17 -15.14
CA ALA A 157 1.14 -41.97 -15.66
C ALA A 157 1.31 -42.43 -17.12
N MET A 158 2.27 -41.88 -17.88
CA MET A 158 2.47 -42.21 -19.30
C MET A 158 3.65 -43.15 -19.57
N ALA A 159 4.45 -43.54 -18.56
CA ALA A 159 5.58 -44.45 -18.73
C ALA A 159 5.27 -45.92 -18.39
N PHE A 160 4.17 -46.23 -17.69
CA PHE A 160 3.79 -47.62 -17.35
C PHE A 160 2.80 -48.27 -18.32
N GLY A 161 2.13 -47.51 -19.18
CA GLY A 161 1.08 -48.02 -20.09
C GLY A 161 1.57 -48.71 -21.37
N VAL A 162 2.85 -48.54 -21.76
CA VAL A 162 3.35 -49.02 -23.06
C VAL A 162 4.23 -50.28 -22.95
N CYS A 163 4.75 -50.62 -21.77
CA CYS A 163 5.63 -51.79 -21.62
C CYS A 163 4.93 -53.15 -21.41
N LEU A 164 3.59 -53.22 -21.35
CA LEU A 164 2.89 -54.50 -21.13
C LEU A 164 2.28 -55.16 -22.38
N GLN A 165 2.31 -54.56 -23.57
CA GLN A 165 1.63 -55.15 -24.75
C GLN A 165 2.52 -55.83 -25.81
N THR A 166 3.84 -55.93 -25.63
CA THR A 166 4.69 -56.60 -26.63
C THR A 166 5.06 -58.05 -26.32
N ASN A 167 4.65 -58.62 -25.18
CA ASN A 167 4.98 -60.01 -24.83
C ASN A 167 3.88 -61.06 -25.09
N LEU A 168 2.72 -60.70 -25.65
CA LEU A 168 1.75 -61.69 -26.15
C LEU A 168 1.96 -62.00 -27.63
N ARG A 169 3.22 -62.21 -28.02
CA ARG A 169 3.56 -62.90 -29.27
C ARG A 169 4.77 -63.78 -29.04
N LYS A 170 4.51 -65.04 -28.64
CA LYS A 170 4.89 -66.27 -29.38
C LYS A 170 4.98 -67.50 -28.46
N ARG A 171 4.49 -68.64 -29.02
CA ARG A 171 4.79 -70.08 -28.77
C ARG A 171 3.86 -70.81 -27.76
N SER A 172 3.40 -72.05 -27.99
CA SER A 172 3.30 -72.93 -29.17
C SER A 172 2.53 -74.22 -28.78
N TYR A 173 1.60 -74.66 -29.64
CA TYR A 173 1.26 -76.04 -30.08
C TYR A 173 1.57 -77.30 -29.22
N LYS A 174 0.55 -78.15 -28.95
CA LYS A 174 0.51 -79.60 -29.34
C LYS A 174 -0.86 -80.28 -29.15
N ARG A 175 -1.29 -81.05 -30.17
CA ARG A 175 -2.40 -82.03 -30.16
C ARG A 175 -1.99 -83.33 -29.49
N GLN A 176 -2.91 -84.05 -28.84
CA GLN A 176 -2.98 -85.53 -28.87
C GLN A 176 -4.45 -86.01 -28.85
N ASN A 177 -4.76 -86.80 -29.88
CA ASN A 177 -5.75 -87.85 -30.10
C ASN A 177 -7.01 -87.93 -29.24
#